data_AF-A0A1X7VJR2-F1
#
_entry.id   AF-A0A1X7VJR2-F1
#
_cell.length_a   1.000
_cell.length_b   1.000
_cell.length_c   1.000
_cell.angle_alpha   90.00
_cell.angle_beta   90.00
_cell.angle_gamma   90.00
#
_symmetry.space_group_name_H-M   'P 1'
#
loop_
_entity.id
_entity.type
_entity.pdbx_description
1 polymer ?
#
loop_
_entity_poly.entity_id
_entity_poly.type
_entity_poly.pdbx_seq_one_letter_code
_entity_poly.pdbx_strand_id
1 'polypeptide(L)'
;MVINYKDMNHSNSYGIIRGLQFASFIVQYYGLVPDLLVLGQGNGRTSSATKRFLNISRHGHRGCSPIRLYSRYIDRVHVFFRFSADDFKDLMQRYLMEHPDPNDENSVGYNNKKC
;
A
#
# COMPACT_ATOMS: atom_id res chain seq x y z
N MET A 1 -1.05 24.67 -18.10
CA MET A 1 -2.53 24.78 -17.97
C MET A 1 -2.82 25.86 -16.94
N VAL A 2 -3.64 26.84 -17.26
CA VAL A 2 -3.98 27.94 -16.33
C VAL A 2 -5.32 27.60 -15.68
N ILE A 3 -5.34 27.56 -14.35
CA ILE A 3 -6.55 27.43 -13.55
C ILE A 3 -6.99 28.84 -13.21
N ASN A 4 -8.24 29.17 -13.53
CA ASN A 4 -8.83 30.47 -13.21
C ASN A 4 -9.93 30.27 -12.17
N TYR A 5 -9.93 31.10 -11.14
CA TYR A 5 -11.03 31.19 -10.18
C TYR A 5 -11.32 32.66 -9.87
N LYS A 6 -12.52 33.12 -10.23
CA LYS A 6 -12.89 34.54 -10.21
C LYS A 6 -11.85 35.39 -10.96
N ASP A 7 -11.22 36.34 -10.29
CA ASP A 7 -10.20 37.23 -10.84
C ASP A 7 -8.78 36.65 -10.78
N MET A 8 -8.61 35.48 -10.14
CA MET A 8 -7.29 34.87 -9.94
C MET A 8 -6.98 33.89 -11.05
N ASN A 9 -5.77 34.02 -11.61
CA ASN A 9 -5.20 33.10 -12.58
C ASN A 9 -3.90 32.48 -12.03
N HIS A 10 -3.79 31.15 -12.10
CA HIS A 10 -2.59 30.45 -11.68
C HIS A 10 -2.22 29.36 -12.69
N SER A 11 -0.98 29.37 -13.16
CA SER A 11 -0.45 28.30 -14.01
C SER A 11 -0.15 27.08 -13.14
N ASN A 12 -0.92 26.00 -13.30
CA ASN A 12 -0.65 24.77 -12.58
C ASN A 12 0.56 24.05 -13.19
N SER A 13 1.69 24.14 -12.48
CA SER A 13 2.95 23.49 -12.85
C SER A 13 3.19 22.16 -12.11
N TYR A 14 2.49 21.92 -10.99
CA TYR A 14 2.66 20.73 -10.15
C TYR A 14 1.31 20.11 -9.76
N GLY A 15 1.25 18.78 -9.75
CA GLY A 15 0.05 18.04 -9.35
C GLY A 15 -0.97 17.85 -10.46
N ILE A 16 -1.78 16.79 -10.33
CA ILE A 16 -2.78 16.40 -11.33
C ILE A 16 -4.14 17.03 -11.06
N ILE A 17 -4.79 17.49 -12.12
CA ILE A 17 -6.18 17.96 -12.07
C ILE A 17 -7.09 16.74 -12.27
N ARG A 18 -7.80 16.34 -11.21
CA ARG A 18 -8.67 15.14 -11.20
C ARG A 18 -9.91 15.26 -12.11
N GLY A 19 -10.23 16.45 -12.59
CA GLY A 19 -11.39 16.71 -13.46
C GLY A 19 -11.21 16.36 -14.93
N LEU A 20 -10.01 15.96 -15.37
CA LEU A 20 -9.80 15.50 -16.75
C LEU A 20 -10.31 14.07 -16.92
N GLN A 21 -10.90 13.76 -18.08
CA GLN A 21 -11.49 12.44 -18.37
C GLN A 21 -10.47 11.29 -18.26
N PHE A 22 -9.20 11.56 -18.54
CA PHE A 22 -8.10 10.60 -18.44
C PHE A 22 -7.33 10.66 -17.10
N ALA A 23 -7.75 11.51 -16.15
CA ALA A 23 -7.05 11.65 -14.87
C ALA A 23 -7.09 10.35 -14.05
N SER A 24 -8.17 9.57 -14.16
CA SER A 24 -8.30 8.26 -13.52
C SER A 24 -7.22 7.28 -13.96
N PHE A 25 -6.89 7.26 -15.26
CA PHE A 25 -5.82 6.44 -15.81
C PHE A 25 -4.46 6.85 -15.26
N ILE A 26 -4.18 8.16 -15.23
CA ILE A 26 -2.90 8.66 -14.71
C ILE A 26 -2.75 8.31 -13.23
N VAL A 27 -3.79 8.53 -12.41
CA VAL A 27 -3.74 8.20 -10.97
C VAL A 27 -3.48 6.70 -10.75
N GLN A 28 -4.12 5.82 -11.51
CA GLN A 28 -3.90 4.38 -11.39
C GLN A 28 -2.49 3.96 -11.85
N TYR A 29 -2.00 4.56 -12.94
CA TYR A 29 -0.65 4.30 -13.46
C TYR A 29 0.44 4.76 -12.47
N TYR A 30 0.31 5.98 -11.94
CA TYR A 30 1.19 6.45 -10.88
C TYR A 30 1.02 5.66 -9.59
N GLY A 31 -0.17 5.10 -9.33
CA GLY A 31 -0.43 4.19 -8.22
C GLY A 31 0.33 2.87 -8.34
N LEU A 32 0.55 2.37 -9.56
CA LEU A 32 1.30 1.13 -9.77
C LEU A 32 2.76 1.21 -9.31
N VAL A 33 3.37 2.41 -9.33
CA VAL A 33 4.76 2.63 -8.92
C VAL A 33 4.99 2.32 -7.43
N PRO A 34 4.28 2.95 -6.48
CA PRO A 34 4.38 2.58 -5.07
C PRO A 34 3.84 1.17 -4.79
N ASP A 35 2.87 0.65 -5.56
CA ASP A 35 2.42 -0.73 -5.39
C ASP A 35 3.57 -1.72 -5.65
N LEU A 36 4.37 -1.48 -6.69
CA LEU A 36 5.57 -2.27 -6.99
C LEU A 36 6.65 -2.10 -5.92
N LEU A 37 6.81 -0.89 -5.37
CA LEU A 37 7.76 -0.62 -4.28
C LEU A 37 7.38 -1.38 -3.00
N VAL A 38 6.09 -1.42 -2.65
CA VAL A 38 5.58 -2.11 -1.47
C VAL A 38 5.65 -3.63 -1.61
N LEU A 39 5.37 -4.18 -2.80
CA LEU A 39 5.38 -5.62 -3.03
C LEU A 39 6.78 -6.18 -3.33
N GLY A 40 7.68 -5.38 -3.88
CA GLY A 40 9.01 -5.79 -4.34
C GLY A 40 8.98 -6.69 -5.59
N GLN A 41 10.09 -6.75 -6.33
CA GLN A 41 10.18 -7.47 -7.62
C GLN A 41 9.86 -8.98 -7.53
N GLY A 42 10.09 -9.60 -6.37
CA GLY A 42 9.81 -11.02 -6.15
C GLY A 42 8.32 -11.37 -6.02
N ASN A 43 7.51 -10.50 -5.40
CA ASN A 43 6.08 -10.77 -5.13
C ASN A 43 5.12 -10.08 -6.10
N GLY A 44 5.58 -8.99 -6.75
CA GLY A 44 4.81 -8.29 -7.77
C GLY A 44 4.50 -9.17 -8.98
N ARG A 45 5.46 -10.02 -9.40
CA ARG A 45 5.29 -10.93 -10.55
C ARG A 45 4.30 -12.08 -10.28
N THR A 46 4.24 -12.59 -9.05
CA THR A 46 3.25 -13.62 -8.66
C THR A 46 1.84 -13.06 -8.57
N SER A 47 1.71 -11.77 -8.25
CA SER A 47 0.43 -11.07 -8.13
C SER A 47 -0.09 -10.53 -9.47
N SER A 48 0.79 -10.21 -10.44
CA SER A 48 0.41 -9.67 -11.76
C SER A 48 0.10 -10.73 -12.82
N ALA A 49 0.47 -12.00 -12.58
CA ALA A 49 0.31 -13.08 -13.56
C ALA A 49 -1.14 -13.59 -13.64
N THR A 50 -2.03 -12.87 -14.32
CA THR A 50 -3.35 -13.37 -14.80
C THR A 50 -4.15 -14.14 -13.74
N LYS A 51 -4.00 -13.81 -12.46
CA LYS A 51 -4.79 -14.43 -11.39
C LYS A 51 -6.06 -13.61 -11.30
N ARG A 52 -7.16 -14.18 -11.79
CA ARG A 52 -8.53 -13.71 -11.51
C ARG A 52 -8.58 -13.36 -10.02
N PHE A 53 -8.96 -12.13 -9.67
CA PHE A 53 -8.95 -11.61 -8.30
C PHE A 53 -9.35 -12.71 -7.29
N LEU A 54 -8.49 -12.95 -6.28
CA LEU A 54 -8.58 -14.01 -5.26
C LEU A 54 -8.28 -15.47 -5.65
N ASN A 55 -8.04 -15.82 -6.92
CA ASN A 55 -7.63 -17.18 -7.29
C ASN A 55 -6.12 -17.36 -7.18
N ILE A 56 -5.64 -17.60 -5.95
CA ILE A 56 -4.33 -18.21 -5.75
C ILE A 56 -4.43 -19.64 -6.30
N SER A 57 -3.89 -19.87 -7.51
CA SER A 57 -3.74 -21.22 -8.05
C SER A 57 -3.21 -22.14 -6.94
N ARG A 58 -4.04 -23.13 -6.56
CA ARG A 58 -3.65 -24.19 -5.63
C ARG A 58 -2.39 -24.82 -6.20
N HIS A 59 -1.39 -25.01 -5.33
CA HIS A 59 -0.13 -25.72 -5.52
C HIS A 59 1.09 -24.84 -5.82
N GLY A 60 1.95 -24.69 -4.80
CA GLY A 60 3.38 -24.49 -5.01
C GLY A 60 4.05 -23.35 -4.24
N HIS A 61 3.42 -22.19 -4.09
CA HIS A 61 4.14 -21.00 -3.58
C HIS A 61 3.62 -20.48 -2.22
N ARG A 62 3.29 -21.39 -1.30
CA ARG A 62 2.87 -21.02 0.06
C ARG A 62 4.07 -21.05 1.00
N GLY A 63 4.88 -20.00 1.03
CA GLY A 63 5.94 -19.92 2.05
C GLY A 63 6.84 -18.70 2.01
N CYS A 64 7.19 -18.18 0.83
CA CYS A 64 8.30 -17.23 0.75
C CYS A 64 8.01 -15.81 1.23
N SER A 65 6.74 -15.39 1.28
CA SER A 65 6.40 -13.99 1.57
C SER A 65 5.27 -13.86 2.59
N PRO A 66 5.43 -13.00 3.61
CA PRO A 66 4.41 -12.78 4.63
C PRO A 66 3.17 -12.05 4.06
N ILE A 67 3.32 -11.29 2.96
CA ILE A 67 2.21 -10.63 2.26
C ILE A 67 1.41 -11.67 1.48
N ARG A 68 0.12 -11.83 1.79
CA ARG A 68 -0.78 -12.82 1.17
C ARG A 68 -1.78 -12.22 0.20
N LEU A 69 -2.33 -11.06 0.55
CA LEU A 69 -3.25 -10.33 -0.30
C LEU A 69 -2.87 -8.86 -0.28
N TYR A 70 -2.96 -8.25 -1.45
CA TYR A 70 -2.77 -6.82 -1.65
C TYR A 70 -3.90 -6.33 -2.52
N SER A 71 -4.57 -5.26 -2.10
CA SER A 71 -5.61 -4.60 -2.86
C SER A 71 -5.50 -3.10 -2.67
N ARG A 72 -5.59 -2.36 -3.77
CA ARG A 72 -5.62 -0.90 -3.75
C ARG A 72 -6.92 -0.41 -4.38
N TYR A 73 -7.64 0.43 -3.66
CA TYR A 73 -8.83 1.12 -4.14
C TYR A 73 -8.55 2.62 -4.21
N ILE A 74 -8.14 3.08 -5.40
CA ILE A 74 -7.75 4.46 -5.71
C ILE A 74 -6.59 4.92 -4.79
N ASP A 75 -6.92 5.44 -3.62
CA ASP A 75 -5.98 5.95 -2.63
C ASP A 75 -5.79 5.00 -1.43
N ARG A 76 -6.76 4.12 -1.17
CA ARG A 76 -6.73 3.24 0.00
C ARG A 76 -6.00 1.94 -0.34
N VAL A 77 -5.04 1.57 0.51
CA VAL A 77 -4.28 0.32 0.39
C VAL A 77 -4.72 -0.63 1.49
N HIS A 78 -5.05 -1.85 1.11
CA HIS A 78 -5.38 -2.96 1.99
C HIS A 78 -4.35 -4.06 1.82
N VAL A 79 -3.59 -4.34 2.88
CA VAL A 79 -2.56 -5.38 2.91
C VAL A 79 -2.93 -6.42 3.95
N PHE A 80 -2.87 -7.70 3.56
CA PHE A 80 -3.08 -8.82 4.47
C PHE A 80 -1.78 -9.59 4.65
N PHE A 81 -1.30 -9.64 5.89
CA PHE A 81 -0.10 -10.38 6.28
C PHE A 81 -0.47 -11.69 6.96
N ARG A 82 0.33 -12.73 6.73
CA ARG A 82 0.31 -13.99 7.46
C ARG A 82 1.73 -14.31 7.90
N PHE A 83 2.01 -14.06 9.17
CA PHE A 83 3.28 -14.38 9.81
C PHE A 83 3.25 -15.73 10.51
N SER A 84 4.41 -16.38 10.62
CA SER A 84 4.64 -17.42 11.65
C SER A 84 4.95 -16.77 12.99
N ALA A 85 4.90 -17.55 14.08
CA ALA A 85 5.25 -17.07 15.41
C ALA A 85 6.71 -16.59 15.47
N ASP A 86 7.63 -17.27 14.78
CA ASP A 86 9.05 -16.91 14.74
C ASP A 86 9.29 -15.63 13.93
N ASP A 87 8.66 -15.51 12.75
CA ASP A 87 8.76 -14.31 11.89
C ASP A 87 8.23 -13.07 12.61
N PHE A 88 7.12 -13.23 13.35
CA PHE A 88 6.52 -12.14 14.10
C PHE A 88 7.44 -11.65 15.23
N LYS A 89 8.09 -12.57 15.94
CA LYS A 89 9.03 -12.22 17.02
C LYS A 89 10.27 -11.49 16.49
N ASP A 90 10.85 -11.97 15.39
CA ASP A 90 12.00 -11.32 14.75
C ASP A 90 11.64 -9.92 14.26
N LEU A 91 10.47 -9.74 13.63
CA LEU A 91 9.97 -8.44 13.20
C LEU A 91 9.78 -7.48 14.39
N MET A 92 9.11 -7.95 15.45
CA MET A 92 8.88 -7.15 16.66
C MET A 92 10.18 -6.74 17.33
N GLN A 93 11.15 -7.66 17.40
CA GLN A 93 12.46 -7.37 18.01
C GLN A 93 13.22 -6.32 17.23
N ARG A 94 13.24 -6.38 15.89
CA ARG A 94 13.87 -5.36 15.04
C ARG A 94 13.20 -4.00 15.23
N TYR A 95 11.86 -3.98 15.26
CA TYR A 95 11.10 -2.75 15.46
C TYR A 95 11.40 -2.10 16.81
N LEU A 96 11.38 -2.87 17.91
CA LEU A 96 11.68 -2.37 19.25
C LEU A 96 13.15 -1.99 19.45
N MET A 97 14.07 -2.55 18.65
CA MET A 97 15.47 -2.14 18.65
C MET A 97 15.65 -0.75 18.03
N GLU A 98 14.92 -0.43 16.96
CA GLU A 98 14.93 0.90 16.33
C GLU A 98 14.11 1.92 17.14
N HIS A 99 13.04 1.47 17.78
CA HIS A 99 12.11 2.28 18.59
C HIS A 99 11.94 1.67 19.98
N PRO A 100 12.88 1.89 20.92
CA PRO A 100 12.77 1.38 22.28
C PRO A 100 11.61 2.06 23.01
N ASP A 101 10.65 1.27 23.48
CA ASP A 101 9.51 1.74 24.29
C ASP A 101 9.66 1.22 25.72
N PRO A 102 10.24 2.01 26.64
CA PRO A 102 10.41 1.63 28.05
C PRO A 102 9.14 1.82 28.89
N ASN A 103 8.10 2.49 28.37
CA ASN A 103 6.92 2.93 29.13
C ASN A 103 5.61 2.29 28.64
N ASP A 104 5.65 1.36 27.68
CA ASP A 104 4.49 0.69 27.07
C ASP A 104 3.44 1.66 26.48
N GLU A 105 3.89 2.83 25.98
CA GLU A 105 3.00 3.90 25.49
C GLU A 105 2.41 3.61 24.10
N ASN A 106 2.99 2.67 23.34
CA ASN A 106 2.51 2.30 22.00
C ASN A 106 1.04 1.83 21.97
N SER A 107 0.50 1.39 23.11
CA SER A 107 -0.91 0.97 23.24
C SER A 107 -1.91 2.15 23.28
N VAL A 108 -1.49 3.31 23.79
CA VAL A 108 -2.38 4.46 24.07
C VAL A 108 -2.77 5.21 22.80
N GLY A 109 -1.88 5.24 21.80
CA GLY A 109 -2.09 5.89 20.50
C GLY A 109 -2.69 5.00 19.41
N TYR A 110 -3.03 3.73 19.72
CA TYR A 110 -3.43 2.77 18.69
C TYR A 110 -4.87 3.00 18.21
N ASN A 111 -5.01 3.48 16.98
CA ASN A 111 -6.33 3.73 16.37
C ASN A 111 -7.10 2.41 16.14
N ASN A 112 -8.22 2.23 16.86
CA ASN A 112 -9.11 1.09 16.70
C ASN A 112 -10.49 1.50 16.16
N LYS A 113 -11.22 0.55 15.57
CA LYS A 113 -12.59 0.76 15.08
C LYS A 113 -13.56 0.78 16.26
N LYS A 114 -14.33 1.86 16.44
CA LYS A 114 -15.30 2.04 17.54
C LYS A 114 -16.75 1.69 17.16
N CYS A 115 -16.96 0.97 16.05
CA CYS A 115 -18.28 0.67 15.51
C CYS A 115 -18.86 -0.62 16.10
#